data_AF-L7T6L0-F1
#
_entry.id   AF-L7T6L0-F1
#
_cell.length_a   1.000
_cell.length_b   1.000
_cell.length_c   1.000
_cell.angle_alpha   90.00
_cell.angle_beta   90.00
_cell.angle_gamma   90.00
#
_symmetry.space_group_name_H-M   'P 1'
#
loop_
_entity.id
_entity.type
_entity.pdbx_description
1 polymer ?
#
loop_
_entity_poly.entity_id
_entity_poly.type
_entity_poly.pdbx_seq_one_letter_code
_entity_poly.pdbx_strand_id
1 'polypeptide(L)'
;LKLSTHHTLNTLTLSHNDWECNSLRALFKNVARPAVHDADQHCKIDYHLEHDLCCKESDKPYLNRLLQYIAMTSVEEKQRKNEPCSATDAINSAQSLYHYITQQGVVSLQGNEQLEAEVNELRAEVQQLTNEQIQQEQLLQGLHAEIDTNLRRFRLSKDELARPSENLNNVFTHLKKRHAFKLRETQARRTEADAKQKETEHLEQENIALERQLDNKNTM
;
A
#
# COMPACT_ATOMS: atom_id res chain seq x y z
N LEU A 1 -21.34 4.07 -11.49
CA LEU A 1 -22.70 3.75 -10.98
C LEU A 1 -23.72 4.45 -11.88
N LYS A 2 -24.81 3.78 -12.27
CA LYS A 2 -25.94 4.43 -12.95
C LYS A 2 -27.22 4.01 -12.23
N LEU A 3 -27.96 4.97 -11.72
CA LEU A 3 -29.24 4.72 -11.06
C LEU A 3 -30.38 5.12 -11.99
N SER A 4 -31.46 4.34 -12.00
CA SER A 4 -32.70 4.73 -12.67
C SER A 4 -33.46 5.75 -11.83
N THR A 5 -34.41 6.47 -12.44
CA THR A 5 -35.31 7.39 -11.73
C THR A 5 -36.26 6.69 -10.75
N HIS A 6 -36.44 5.38 -10.87
CA HIS A 6 -37.32 4.56 -10.03
C HIS A 6 -36.54 3.73 -9.01
N HIS A 7 -35.34 4.17 -8.63
CA HIS A 7 -34.57 3.49 -7.62
C HIS A 7 -35.26 3.59 -6.25
N THR A 8 -35.03 2.60 -5.39
CA THR A 8 -35.58 2.56 -4.02
C THR A 8 -34.50 2.81 -2.95
N LEU A 9 -33.35 3.36 -3.34
CA LEU A 9 -32.24 3.65 -2.43
C LEU A 9 -32.60 4.80 -1.49
N ASN A 10 -32.59 4.51 -0.19
CA ASN A 10 -32.78 5.49 0.88
C ASN A 10 -31.45 5.95 1.50
N THR A 11 -30.39 5.14 1.35
CA THR A 11 -29.06 5.38 1.93
C THR A 11 -28.00 5.00 0.92
N LEU A 12 -27.09 5.93 0.63
CA LEU A 12 -26.01 5.80 -0.33
C LEU A 12 -24.77 6.56 0.20
N THR A 13 -23.60 5.92 0.08
CA THR A 13 -22.30 6.53 0.38
C THR A 13 -21.44 6.54 -0.88
N LEU A 14 -20.92 7.71 -1.25
CA LEU A 14 -20.20 7.97 -2.50
C LEU A 14 -18.82 8.63 -2.30
N SER A 15 -18.46 9.08 -1.09
CA SER A 15 -17.16 9.70 -0.80
C SER A 15 -16.00 8.71 -0.98
N HIS A 16 -14.76 9.21 -1.01
CA HIS A 16 -13.52 8.43 -1.12
C HIS A 16 -13.46 7.57 -2.40
N ASN A 17 -13.96 8.11 -3.51
CA ASN A 17 -13.96 7.46 -4.82
C ASN A 17 -13.26 8.31 -5.87
N ASP A 18 -12.97 7.70 -7.01
CA ASP A 18 -12.33 8.37 -8.15
C ASP A 18 -13.36 8.69 -9.25
N TRP A 19 -14.21 9.68 -8.99
CA TRP A 19 -15.35 9.99 -9.86
C TRP A 19 -14.97 10.71 -11.16
N GLU A 20 -15.80 10.48 -12.18
CA GLU A 20 -15.88 11.33 -13.37
C GLU A 20 -17.06 12.29 -13.23
N CYS A 21 -16.84 13.57 -13.53
CA CYS A 21 -17.76 14.63 -13.17
C CYS A 21 -19.12 14.55 -13.89
N ASN A 22 -19.17 14.21 -15.18
CA ASN A 22 -20.43 14.11 -15.91
C ASN A 22 -21.28 12.92 -15.45
N SER A 23 -20.63 11.81 -15.09
CA SER A 23 -21.27 10.65 -14.47
C SER A 23 -21.88 11.02 -13.12
N LEU A 24 -21.19 11.86 -12.34
CA LEU A 24 -21.68 12.35 -11.06
C LEU A 24 -22.85 13.31 -11.25
N ARG A 25 -22.75 14.31 -12.13
CA ARG A 25 -23.87 15.20 -12.50
C ARG A 25 -25.09 14.42 -12.98
N ALA A 26 -24.90 13.36 -13.77
CA ALA A 26 -26.00 12.51 -14.24
C ALA A 26 -26.61 11.68 -13.10
N LEU A 27 -25.78 11.15 -12.19
CA LEU A 27 -26.23 10.42 -11.01
C LEU A 27 -27.10 11.30 -10.12
N PHE A 28 -26.67 12.54 -9.87
CA PHE A 28 -27.38 13.47 -8.99
C PHE A 28 -28.69 14.04 -9.55
N LYS A 29 -29.02 13.74 -10.82
CA LYS A 29 -30.38 13.96 -11.36
C LYS A 29 -31.39 12.97 -10.82
N ASN A 30 -30.94 11.78 -10.43
CA ASN A 30 -31.80 10.68 -9.99
C ASN A 30 -31.75 10.48 -8.48
N VAL A 31 -30.64 10.83 -7.82
CA VAL A 31 -30.46 10.72 -6.36
C VAL A 31 -29.94 12.04 -5.79
N ALA A 32 -30.47 12.48 -4.66
CA ALA A 32 -30.03 13.71 -3.99
C ALA A 32 -29.87 13.48 -2.48
N ARG A 33 -29.31 14.46 -1.78
CA ARG A 33 -29.37 14.48 -0.31
C ARG A 33 -30.83 14.56 0.16
N PRO A 34 -31.21 13.91 1.27
CA PRO A 34 -30.36 13.23 2.26
C PRO A 34 -30.01 11.77 1.94
N ALA A 35 -30.45 11.21 0.81
CA ALA A 35 -30.16 9.80 0.50
C ALA A 35 -28.66 9.54 0.30
N VAL A 36 -27.89 10.54 -0.15
CA VAL A 36 -26.42 10.53 -0.12
C VAL A 36 -25.93 11.07 1.23
N HIS A 37 -25.29 10.21 2.04
CA HIS A 37 -24.98 10.49 3.45
C HIS A 37 -23.56 10.96 3.74
N ASP A 38 -22.68 10.98 2.75
CA ASP A 38 -21.27 11.35 2.91
C ASP A 38 -20.82 12.38 1.86
N ALA A 39 -19.60 12.88 2.06
CA ALA A 39 -18.99 13.94 1.26
C ALA A 39 -17.46 13.84 1.34
N ASP A 40 -16.79 14.30 0.29
CA ASP A 40 -15.35 14.51 0.32
C ASP A 40 -15.02 15.88 0.92
N GLN A 41 -13.91 15.96 1.66
CA GLN A 41 -13.46 17.21 2.28
C GLN A 41 -12.38 17.92 1.45
N HIS A 42 -11.53 17.14 0.78
CA HIS A 42 -10.40 17.65 -0.01
C HIS A 42 -10.21 16.76 -1.23
N CYS A 43 -9.85 17.38 -2.36
CA CYS A 43 -9.59 16.69 -3.61
C CYS A 43 -8.10 16.68 -3.97
N LYS A 44 -7.66 15.60 -4.62
CA LYS A 44 -6.31 15.53 -5.21
C LYS A 44 -6.17 16.52 -6.38
N ILE A 45 -4.94 16.77 -6.81
CA ILE A 45 -4.66 17.68 -7.92
C ILE A 45 -5.44 17.28 -9.18
N ASP A 46 -5.95 18.28 -9.92
CA ASP A 46 -6.88 18.16 -11.06
C ASP A 46 -8.29 17.64 -10.76
N TYR A 47 -8.64 17.47 -9.48
CA TYR A 47 -10.00 17.13 -9.06
C TYR A 47 -10.63 18.34 -8.39
N HIS A 48 -11.95 18.47 -8.50
CA HIS A 48 -12.74 19.47 -7.80
C HIS A 48 -14.00 18.84 -7.22
N LEU A 49 -14.67 19.59 -6.35
CA LEU A 49 -15.93 19.16 -5.74
C LEU A 49 -17.09 19.41 -6.69
N GLU A 50 -17.87 18.38 -6.96
CA GLU A 50 -19.16 18.42 -7.63
C GLU A 50 -20.16 17.71 -6.70
N HIS A 51 -21.21 18.40 -6.27
CA HIS A 51 -22.12 17.92 -5.22
C HIS A 51 -21.40 17.39 -3.96
N ASP A 52 -20.36 18.10 -3.51
CA ASP A 52 -19.47 17.76 -2.38
C ASP A 52 -18.72 16.43 -2.53
N LEU A 53 -18.52 15.94 -3.76
CA LEU A 53 -17.73 14.75 -4.05
C LEU A 53 -16.62 15.09 -5.05
N CYS A 54 -15.44 14.55 -4.84
CA CYS A 54 -14.29 14.81 -5.69
C CYS A 54 -14.43 14.09 -7.03
N CYS A 55 -14.33 14.84 -8.13
CA CYS A 55 -14.37 14.30 -9.48
C CYS A 55 -13.32 14.97 -10.39
N LYS A 56 -12.97 14.28 -11.47
CA LYS A 56 -12.12 14.82 -12.55
C LYS A 56 -12.85 14.78 -13.88
N GLU A 57 -12.77 15.87 -14.62
CA GLU A 57 -13.28 15.96 -15.99
C GLU A 57 -12.48 15.05 -16.91
N SER A 58 -13.18 14.26 -17.73
CA SER A 58 -12.55 13.41 -18.73
C SER A 58 -13.56 12.90 -19.75
N ASP A 59 -13.25 13.03 -21.03
CA ASP A 59 -14.06 12.43 -22.11
C ASP A 59 -14.05 10.89 -22.06
N LYS A 60 -12.95 10.31 -21.56
CA LYS A 60 -12.73 8.85 -21.50
C LYS A 60 -12.20 8.48 -20.10
N PRO A 61 -13.06 8.46 -19.08
CA PRO A 61 -12.62 8.30 -17.69
C PRO A 61 -11.82 7.03 -17.45
N TYR A 62 -12.31 5.88 -17.94
CA TYR A 62 -11.64 4.60 -17.74
C TYR A 62 -10.25 4.55 -18.38
N LEU A 63 -10.11 5.09 -19.60
CA LEU A 63 -8.81 5.20 -20.26
C LEU A 63 -7.88 6.14 -19.50
N ASN A 64 -8.40 7.28 -19.03
CA ASN A 64 -7.63 8.23 -18.24
C ASN A 64 -7.13 7.61 -16.91
N ARG A 65 -7.95 6.78 -16.24
CA ARG A 65 -7.52 6.05 -15.04
C ARG A 65 -6.50 4.96 -15.33
N LEU A 66 -6.68 4.24 -16.44
CA LEU A 66 -5.69 3.25 -16.90
C LEU A 66 -4.33 3.92 -17.17
N LEU A 67 -4.32 5.05 -17.87
CA LEU A 67 -3.08 5.79 -18.17
C LEU A 67 -2.43 6.34 -16.89
N GLN A 68 -3.21 6.83 -15.93
CA GLN A 68 -2.67 7.24 -14.62
C GLN A 68 -2.03 6.06 -13.88
N TYR A 69 -2.70 4.91 -13.86
CA TYR A 69 -2.15 3.71 -13.23
C TYR A 69 -0.85 3.26 -13.88
N ILE A 70 -0.84 3.14 -15.22
CA ILE A 70 0.36 2.80 -15.99
C ILE A 70 1.48 3.80 -15.74
N ALA A 71 1.19 5.10 -15.70
CA ALA A 71 2.20 6.12 -15.43
C ALA A 71 2.86 5.90 -14.06
N MET A 72 2.06 5.65 -13.01
CA MET A 72 2.58 5.37 -11.67
C MET A 72 3.43 4.09 -11.63
N THR A 73 2.95 2.99 -12.21
CA THR A 73 3.70 1.72 -12.19
C THR A 73 4.92 1.74 -13.12
N SER A 74 4.89 2.50 -14.23
CA SER A 74 6.01 2.57 -15.17
C SER A 74 7.22 3.31 -14.63
N VAL A 75 7.03 4.26 -13.70
CA VAL A 75 8.15 4.90 -12.99
C VAL A 75 8.88 3.86 -12.14
N GLU A 76 8.12 3.00 -11.46
CA GLU A 76 8.65 1.88 -10.67
C GLU A 76 9.41 0.89 -11.57
N GLU A 77 8.84 0.52 -12.72
CA GLU A 77 9.50 -0.36 -13.70
C GLU A 77 10.76 0.25 -14.30
N LYS A 78 10.75 1.55 -14.62
CA LYS A 78 11.92 2.24 -15.20
C LYS A 78 13.03 2.43 -14.20
N GLN A 79 12.73 2.73 -12.93
CA GLN A 79 13.75 2.86 -11.90
C GLN A 79 14.35 1.51 -11.50
N ARG A 80 13.55 0.44 -11.44
CA ARG A 80 14.09 -0.93 -11.29
C ARG A 80 15.06 -1.33 -12.41
N LYS A 81 14.80 -0.89 -13.65
CA LYS A 81 15.70 -1.11 -14.79
C LYS A 81 16.92 -0.18 -14.81
N ASN A 82 16.91 0.91 -14.02
CA ASN A 82 18.03 1.84 -13.88
C ASN A 82 18.97 1.45 -12.74
N GLU A 83 18.95 0.20 -12.25
CA GLU A 83 20.11 -0.36 -11.57
C GLU A 83 21.35 -0.20 -12.49
N PRO A 84 22.50 0.27 -11.96
CA PRO A 84 23.62 0.66 -12.79
C PRO A 84 24.23 -0.58 -13.44
N CYS A 85 24.25 -0.61 -14.78
CA CYS A 85 24.82 -1.66 -15.61
C CYS A 85 24.19 -3.04 -15.39
N SER A 86 23.30 -3.45 -16.29
CA SER A 86 23.06 -4.88 -16.53
C SER A 86 24.42 -5.56 -16.71
N ALA A 87 24.77 -6.49 -15.81
CA ALA A 87 25.98 -7.29 -15.93
C ALA A 87 26.07 -7.92 -17.33
N THR A 88 24.92 -8.24 -17.93
CA THR A 88 24.79 -8.73 -19.30
C THR A 88 25.24 -7.70 -20.34
N ASP A 89 24.93 -6.42 -20.17
CA ASP A 89 25.36 -5.36 -21.09
C ASP A 89 26.86 -5.08 -20.97
N ALA A 90 27.41 -5.17 -19.75
CA ALA A 90 28.86 -5.09 -19.52
C ALA A 90 29.59 -6.29 -20.15
N ILE A 91 29.06 -7.51 -19.98
CA ILE A 91 29.56 -8.74 -20.61
C ILE A 91 29.49 -8.64 -22.14
N ASN A 92 28.36 -8.22 -22.68
CA ASN A 92 28.15 -8.07 -24.13
C ASN A 92 29.09 -7.01 -24.73
N SER A 93 29.31 -5.91 -23.99
CA SER A 93 30.25 -4.87 -24.40
C SER A 93 31.70 -5.38 -24.40
N ALA A 94 32.11 -6.12 -23.35
CA ALA A 94 33.44 -6.71 -23.28
C ALA A 94 33.66 -7.79 -24.36
N GLN A 95 32.65 -8.62 -24.64
CA GLN A 95 32.68 -9.59 -25.73
C GLN A 95 32.75 -8.93 -27.10
N SER A 96 31.99 -7.85 -27.32
CA SER A 96 32.03 -7.07 -28.56
C SER A 96 33.39 -6.39 -28.76
N LEU A 97 34.00 -5.89 -27.69
CA LEU A 97 35.34 -5.31 -27.72
C LEU A 97 36.40 -6.36 -28.10
N TYR A 98 36.35 -7.55 -27.50
CA TYR A 98 37.22 -8.68 -27.84
C TYR A 98 37.06 -9.10 -29.31
N HIS A 99 35.82 -9.15 -29.81
CA HIS A 99 35.54 -9.48 -31.22
C HIS A 99 36.05 -8.42 -32.19
N TYR A 100 35.95 -7.14 -31.82
CA TYR A 100 36.47 -6.04 -32.62
C TYR A 100 38.01 -6.06 -32.71
N ILE A 101 38.69 -6.32 -31.58
CA ILE A 101 40.15 -6.42 -31.50
C ILE A 101 40.67 -7.61 -32.34
N THR A 102 39.94 -8.73 -32.34
CA THR A 102 40.31 -9.93 -33.10
C THR A 102 39.97 -9.84 -34.61
N GLN A 103 38.98 -9.02 -35.01
CA GLN A 103 38.62 -8.82 -36.42
C GLN A 103 39.44 -7.72 -37.14
N GLN A 104 39.93 -6.70 -36.44
CA GLN A 104 40.75 -5.61 -37.01
C GLN A 104 42.24 -5.99 -37.09
N GLY A 105 42.54 -7.10 -37.75
CA GLY A 105 43.89 -7.66 -37.90
C GLY A 105 44.84 -6.81 -38.76
N VAL A 106 45.34 -5.68 -38.24
CA VAL A 106 46.47 -4.94 -38.84
C VAL A 106 47.46 -4.45 -37.78
N VAL A 107 47.81 -5.29 -36.80
CA VAL A 107 49.17 -5.38 -36.26
C VAL A 107 49.25 -6.79 -35.67
N SER A 108 50.21 -7.61 -36.10
CA SER A 108 50.63 -8.76 -35.29
C SER A 108 51.32 -8.19 -34.05
N LEU A 109 50.53 -7.67 -33.11
CA LEU A 109 50.98 -7.44 -31.76
C LEU A 109 51.24 -8.83 -31.25
N GLN A 110 52.51 -9.22 -31.22
CA GLN A 110 53.03 -10.31 -30.41
C GLN A 110 52.15 -10.40 -29.16
N GLY A 111 51.37 -11.49 -29.06
CA GLY A 111 50.24 -11.61 -28.15
C GLY A 111 50.66 -11.04 -26.80
N ASN A 112 50.01 -9.94 -26.40
CA ASN A 112 50.33 -9.32 -25.14
C ASN A 112 49.74 -10.24 -24.08
N GLU A 113 50.46 -11.33 -23.75
CA GLU A 113 50.04 -12.38 -22.81
C GLU A 113 49.54 -11.76 -21.50
N GLN A 114 50.11 -10.61 -21.13
CA GLN A 114 49.64 -9.80 -20.01
C GLN A 114 48.22 -9.28 -20.21
N LEU A 115 47.88 -8.72 -21.38
CA LEU A 115 46.52 -8.27 -21.68
C LEU A 115 45.52 -9.44 -21.72
N GLU A 116 45.93 -10.59 -22.28
CA GLU A 116 45.07 -11.78 -22.27
C GLU A 116 44.87 -12.33 -20.86
N ALA A 117 45.90 -12.30 -20.01
CA ALA A 117 45.81 -12.68 -18.61
C ALA A 117 44.88 -11.73 -17.83
N GLU A 118 45.02 -10.42 -17.99
CA GLU A 118 44.16 -9.40 -17.37
C GLU A 118 42.69 -9.55 -17.81
N VAL A 119 42.43 -9.84 -19.10
CA VAL A 119 41.07 -10.09 -19.60
C VAL A 119 40.48 -11.38 -19.01
N ASN A 120 41.28 -12.44 -18.87
CA ASN A 120 40.83 -13.69 -18.28
C ASN A 120 40.57 -13.56 -16.77
N GLU A 121 41.37 -12.77 -16.06
CA GLU A 121 41.15 -12.43 -14.64
C GLU A 121 39.84 -11.66 -14.47
N LEU A 122 39.62 -10.59 -15.24
CA LEU A 122 38.36 -9.83 -15.20
C LEU A 122 37.14 -10.70 -15.53
N ARG A 123 37.25 -11.64 -16.47
CA ARG A 123 36.17 -12.59 -16.77
C ARG A 123 35.86 -13.50 -15.58
N ALA A 124 36.89 -13.97 -14.88
CA ALA A 124 36.72 -14.79 -13.69
C ALA A 124 36.08 -13.99 -12.53
N GLU A 125 36.53 -12.75 -12.31
CA GLU A 125 35.95 -11.85 -11.30
C GLU A 125 34.48 -11.54 -11.58
N VAL A 126 34.13 -11.19 -12.82
CA VAL A 126 32.73 -10.92 -13.22
C VAL A 126 31.87 -12.17 -13.01
N GLN A 127 32.37 -13.35 -13.36
CA GLN A 127 31.63 -14.60 -13.14
C GLN A 127 31.42 -14.88 -11.65
N GLN A 128 32.44 -14.65 -10.83
CA GLN A 128 32.35 -14.80 -9.38
C GLN A 128 31.32 -13.84 -8.79
N LEU A 129 31.41 -12.54 -9.09
CA LEU A 129 30.47 -11.53 -8.60
C LEU A 129 29.03 -11.82 -9.04
N THR A 130 28.85 -12.29 -10.28
CA THR A 130 27.53 -12.71 -10.78
C THR A 130 26.97 -13.87 -9.96
N ASN A 131 27.79 -14.88 -9.65
CA ASN A 131 27.38 -16.01 -8.83
C ASN A 131 27.04 -15.59 -7.40
N GLU A 132 27.85 -14.71 -6.80
CA GLU A 132 27.61 -14.16 -5.46
C GLU A 132 26.31 -13.36 -5.39
N GLN A 133 26.03 -12.52 -6.41
CA GLN A 133 24.77 -11.78 -6.52
C GLN A 133 23.57 -12.74 -6.57
N ILE A 134 23.61 -13.73 -7.45
CA ILE A 134 22.52 -14.72 -7.60
C ILE A 134 22.28 -15.45 -6.28
N GLN A 135 23.36 -15.86 -5.61
CA GLN A 135 23.26 -16.55 -4.33
C GLN A 135 22.65 -15.66 -3.24
N GLN A 136 23.01 -14.38 -3.21
CA GLN A 136 22.44 -13.41 -2.27
C GLN A 136 20.94 -13.18 -2.52
N GLU A 137 20.53 -13.08 -3.78
CA GLU A 137 19.11 -12.96 -4.15
C GLU A 137 18.32 -14.20 -3.75
N GLN A 138 18.83 -15.39 -4.03
CA GLN A 138 18.20 -16.66 -3.65
C GLN A 138 18.06 -16.80 -2.12
N LEU A 139 19.10 -16.40 -1.37
CA LEU A 139 19.08 -16.41 0.09
C LEU A 139 17.95 -15.53 0.66
N LEU A 140 17.70 -14.37 0.05
CA LEU A 140 16.73 -13.39 0.53
C LEU A 140 15.34 -13.53 -0.10
N GLN A 141 15.19 -14.35 -1.14
CA GLN A 141 13.96 -14.52 -1.90
C GLN A 141 12.76 -14.86 -1.01
N GLY A 142 12.94 -15.81 -0.08
CA GLY A 142 11.88 -16.21 0.85
C GLY A 142 11.44 -15.06 1.77
N LEU A 143 12.39 -14.25 2.25
CA LEU A 143 12.09 -13.10 3.09
C LEU A 143 11.32 -12.02 2.33
N HIS A 144 11.72 -11.71 1.09
CA HIS A 144 11.01 -10.74 0.25
C HIS A 144 9.57 -11.18 -0.03
N ALA A 145 9.35 -12.46 -0.33
CA ALA A 145 8.02 -13.01 -0.54
C ALA A 145 7.14 -12.92 0.72
N GLU A 146 7.72 -13.14 1.90
CA GLU A 146 7.00 -13.05 3.17
C GLU A 146 6.64 -11.60 3.53
N ILE A 147 7.52 -10.64 3.23
CA ILE A 147 7.22 -9.20 3.38
C ILE A 147 6.01 -8.83 2.52
N ASP A 148 6.01 -9.20 1.24
CA ASP A 148 4.91 -8.93 0.31
C ASP A 148 3.61 -9.59 0.75
N THR A 149 3.69 -10.84 1.24
CA THR A 149 2.54 -11.56 1.79
C THR A 149 1.94 -10.82 2.99
N ASN A 150 2.77 -10.31 3.90
CA ASN A 150 2.29 -9.57 5.07
C ASN A 150 1.76 -8.18 4.73
N LEU A 151 2.37 -7.47 3.77
CA LEU A 151 1.82 -6.21 3.26
C LEU A 151 0.40 -6.43 2.72
N ARG A 152 0.19 -7.46 1.89
CA ARG A 152 -1.13 -7.84 1.37
C ARG A 152 -2.10 -8.24 2.48
N ARG A 153 -1.64 -9.08 3.42
CA ARG A 153 -2.46 -9.55 4.56
C ARG A 153 -3.01 -8.40 5.40
N PHE A 154 -2.22 -7.36 5.60
CA PHE A 154 -2.61 -6.18 6.38
C PHE A 154 -3.10 -5.01 5.54
N ARG A 155 -3.30 -5.21 4.22
CA ARG A 155 -3.76 -4.20 3.26
C ARG A 155 -2.92 -2.93 3.29
N LEU A 156 -1.62 -3.09 3.45
CA LEU A 156 -0.64 -2.02 3.38
C LEU A 156 -0.19 -1.84 1.93
N SER A 157 -0.03 -0.59 1.51
CA SER A 157 0.59 -0.28 0.22
C SER A 157 2.05 -0.72 0.25
N LYS A 158 2.48 -1.45 -0.79
CA LYS A 158 3.89 -1.71 -1.04
C LYS A 158 4.46 -0.50 -1.77
N ASP A 159 5.58 0.00 -1.29
CA ASP A 159 6.39 0.95 -2.04
C ASP A 159 7.45 0.14 -2.80
N GLU A 160 7.33 0.09 -4.13
CA GLU A 160 8.22 -0.70 -4.99
C GLU A 160 9.60 -0.06 -5.18
N LEU A 161 9.77 1.20 -4.79
CA LEU A 161 11.03 1.95 -4.83
C LEU A 161 11.75 1.93 -3.47
N ALA A 162 11.01 1.71 -2.38
CA ALA A 162 11.55 1.62 -1.05
C ALA A 162 12.42 0.36 -0.86
N ARG A 163 13.42 0.47 0.02
CA ARG A 163 14.22 -0.69 0.43
C ARG A 163 13.33 -1.75 1.09
N PRO A 164 13.63 -3.06 0.95
CA PRO A 164 12.85 -4.12 1.59
C PRO A 164 12.67 -3.94 3.12
N SER A 165 13.67 -3.36 3.78
CA SER A 165 13.62 -3.03 5.21
C SER A 165 12.56 -2.00 5.57
N GLU A 166 12.26 -1.04 4.70
CA GLU A 166 11.21 -0.03 4.91
C GLU A 166 9.83 -0.65 4.79
N ASN A 167 9.63 -1.50 3.77
CA ASN A 167 8.42 -2.30 3.61
C ASN A 167 8.18 -3.23 4.81
N LEU A 168 9.24 -3.88 5.32
CA LEU A 168 9.17 -4.66 6.55
C LEU A 168 8.82 -3.80 7.77
N ASN A 169 9.40 -2.61 7.89
CA ASN A 169 9.11 -1.68 8.98
C ASN A 169 7.67 -1.17 8.93
N ASN A 170 7.09 -0.98 7.73
CA ASN A 170 5.68 -0.62 7.57
C ASN A 170 4.76 -1.69 8.18
N VAL A 171 5.07 -2.97 7.94
CA VAL A 171 4.34 -4.10 8.55
C VAL A 171 4.44 -4.04 10.08
N PHE A 172 5.65 -3.90 10.63
CA PHE A 172 5.82 -3.88 12.09
C PHE A 172 5.18 -2.65 12.74
N THR A 173 5.26 -1.49 12.08
CA THR A 173 4.63 -0.25 12.57
C THR A 173 3.12 -0.40 12.61
N HIS A 174 2.51 -0.99 11.57
CA HIS A 174 1.07 -1.29 11.56
C HIS A 174 0.69 -2.22 12.72
N LEU A 175 1.43 -3.31 12.92
CA LEU A 175 1.16 -4.28 13.99
C LEU A 175 1.26 -3.66 15.38
N LYS A 176 2.29 -2.84 15.64
CA LYS A 176 2.46 -2.12 16.90
C LYS A 176 1.29 -1.16 17.16
N LYS A 177 0.88 -0.37 16.14
CA LYS A 177 -0.27 0.54 16.24
C LYS A 177 -1.57 -0.22 16.52
N ARG A 178 -1.81 -1.31 15.79
CA ARG A 178 -2.99 -2.17 15.99
C ARG A 178 -3.03 -2.77 17.40
N HIS A 179 -1.89 -3.24 17.90
CA HIS A 179 -1.80 -3.78 19.26
C HIS A 179 -2.10 -2.71 20.31
N ALA A 180 -1.47 -1.53 20.20
CA ALA A 180 -1.70 -0.42 21.12
C ALA A 180 -3.16 0.05 21.12
N PHE A 181 -3.80 0.10 19.94
CA PHE A 181 -5.22 0.41 19.81
C PHE A 181 -6.09 -0.63 20.54
N LYS A 182 -5.84 -1.93 20.34
CA LYS A 182 -6.61 -3.00 21.00
C LYS A 182 -6.40 -3.04 22.51
N LEU A 183 -5.20 -2.69 22.99
CA LEU A 183 -4.94 -2.56 24.41
C LEU A 183 -5.80 -1.43 25.02
N ARG A 184 -5.83 -0.25 24.38
CA ARG A 184 -6.66 0.88 24.82
C ARG A 184 -8.15 0.57 24.78
N GLU A 185 -8.62 -0.09 23.72
CA GLU A 185 -10.02 -0.52 23.62
C GLU A 185 -10.40 -1.47 24.76
N THR A 186 -9.54 -2.44 25.08
CA THR A 186 -9.75 -3.37 26.20
C THR A 186 -9.76 -2.64 27.54
N GLN A 187 -8.85 -1.68 27.75
CA GLN A 187 -8.82 -0.87 28.96
C GLN A 187 -10.12 -0.07 29.13
N ALA A 188 -10.60 0.59 28.07
CA ALA A 188 -11.85 1.34 28.10
C ALA A 188 -13.04 0.45 28.45
N ARG A 189 -13.17 -0.72 27.81
CA ARG A 189 -14.24 -1.68 28.12
C ARG A 189 -14.20 -2.19 29.55
N ARG A 190 -13.01 -2.37 30.11
CA ARG A 190 -12.85 -2.76 31.52
C ARG A 190 -13.30 -1.64 32.45
N THR A 191 -12.91 -0.40 32.17
CA THR A 191 -13.37 0.76 32.93
C THR A 191 -14.89 0.91 32.88
N GLU A 192 -15.52 0.70 31.72
CA GLU A 192 -16.98 0.70 31.58
C GLU A 192 -17.64 -0.41 32.39
N ALA A 193 -17.07 -1.62 32.39
CA ALA A 193 -17.59 -2.74 33.17
C ALA A 193 -17.49 -2.47 34.68
N ASP A 194 -16.34 -1.97 35.16
CA ASP A 194 -16.12 -1.64 36.56
C ASP A 194 -17.06 -0.50 37.01
N ALA A 195 -17.33 0.48 36.13
CA ALA A 195 -18.29 1.56 36.40
C ALA A 195 -19.72 1.03 36.53
N LYS A 196 -20.16 0.17 35.59
CA LYS A 196 -21.48 -0.46 35.65
C LYS A 196 -21.66 -1.34 36.88
N GLN A 197 -20.62 -2.07 37.28
CA GLN A 197 -20.66 -2.86 38.51
C GLN A 197 -20.93 -1.96 39.73
N LYS A 198 -20.23 -0.83 39.84
CA LYS A 198 -20.45 0.12 40.94
C LYS A 198 -21.86 0.73 40.93
N GLU A 199 -22.40 1.04 39.75
CA GLU A 199 -23.77 1.50 39.62
C GLU A 199 -24.77 0.45 40.12
N THR A 200 -24.58 -0.82 39.75
CA THR A 200 -25.45 -1.91 40.23
C THR A 200 -25.32 -2.13 41.73
N GLU A 201 -24.12 -2.05 42.30
CA GLU A 201 -23.89 -2.17 43.74
C GLU A 201 -24.55 -1.02 44.51
N HIS A 202 -24.51 0.20 43.97
CA HIS A 202 -25.19 1.35 44.55
C HIS A 202 -26.72 1.19 44.51
N LEU A 203 -27.27 0.80 43.36
CA LEU A 203 -28.71 0.57 43.21
C LEU A 203 -29.21 -0.53 44.14
N GLU A 204 -28.44 -1.61 44.31
CA GLU A 204 -28.78 -2.68 45.25
C GLU A 204 -28.85 -2.16 46.69
N GLN A 205 -27.89 -1.34 47.12
CA GLN A 205 -27.91 -0.73 48.45
C GLN A 205 -29.10 0.22 48.64
N GLU A 206 -29.45 1.00 47.62
CA GLU A 206 -30.61 1.88 47.63
C GLU A 206 -31.92 1.10 47.74
N ASN A 207 -32.06 0.01 46.97
CA ASN A 207 -33.22 -0.88 47.06
C ASN A 207 -33.37 -1.49 48.45
N ILE A 208 -32.28 -2.01 49.03
CA ILE A 208 -32.29 -2.55 50.40
C ILE A 208 -32.73 -1.48 51.42
N ALA A 209 -32.29 -0.23 51.25
CA ALA A 209 -32.68 0.87 52.13
C ALA A 209 -34.18 1.21 51.99
N LEU A 210 -34.70 1.21 50.76
CA LEU A 210 -36.12 1.45 50.48
C LEU A 210 -37.03 0.34 51.01
N GLU A 211 -36.63 -0.93 50.85
CA GLU A 211 -37.34 -2.08 51.41
C GLU A 211 -37.48 -1.95 52.93
N ARG A 212 -36.39 -1.63 53.64
CA ARG A 212 -36.43 -1.39 55.09
C ARG A 212 -37.37 -0.25 55.48
N GLN A 213 -37.41 0.83 54.70
CA GLN A 213 -38.34 1.94 54.96
C GLN A 213 -39.80 1.52 54.76
N LEU A 214 -40.07 0.69 53.76
CA LEU A 214 -41.40 0.18 53.48
C LEU A 214 -41.87 -0.75 54.61
N ASP A 215 -41.00 -1.67 55.05
CA ASP A 215 -41.30 -2.58 56.17
C ASP A 215 -41.60 -1.83 57.46
N ASN A 216 -40.80 -0.80 57.77
CA ASN A 216 -41.02 0.05 58.94
C ASN A 216 -42.35 0.82 58.86
N LYS A 217 -42.78 1.24 57.66
CA LYS A 217 -44.07 1.92 57.46
C LYS A 217 -45.26 0.96 57.56
N ASN A 218 -45.11 -0.29 57.15
CA ASN A 218 -46.17 -1.30 57.19
C ASN A 218 -46.35 -1.91 58.59
N THR A 219 -45.40 -1.71 59.51
CA THR A 219 -45.43 -2.22 60.88
C THR A 219 -45.83 -1.16 61.93
N MET A 220 -46.02 0.09 61.51
CA MET A 220 -46.66 1.17 62.28
C MET A 220 -48.15 1.27 61.97
#